data_AF-A0A9D3N0T3-F1
#
_entry.id   AF-A0A9D3N0T3-F1
#
_cell.length_a   1.000
_cell.length_b   1.000
_cell.length_c   1.000
_cell.angle_alpha   90.00
_cell.angle_beta   90.00
_cell.angle_gamma   90.00
#
_symmetry.space_group_name_H-M   'P 1'
#
loop_
_entity.id
_entity.type
_entity.pdbx_description
1 polymer ?
#
loop_
_entity_poly.entity_id
_entity_poly.type
_entity_poly.pdbx_seq_one_letter_code
_entity_poly.pdbx_strand_id
1 'polypeptide(L)'
;MSEISDYMNYSEKGGERVEMVVDIYDSVDAVKDHKPNAETEAVDVKSIQNEPTGWRFFNKSVYNISTEKKSWAVSRQDCIKKGADLVIINSKEEQEFIDKSFGGTQAWIGLNDKVTEGEFKWVDGSPLTTKFWWDGEPNNYENKKDCAITGFAKANSNISSWADFACDLAVVGI
;
A
#
# COMPACT_ATOMS: atom_id res chain seq x y z
N MET A 1 -3.67 16.82 -24.13
CA MET A 1 -2.20 16.65 -24.13
C MET A 1 -1.91 15.99 -22.80
N SER A 2 -1.82 14.66 -22.77
CA SER A 2 -1.50 13.91 -21.55
C SER A 2 0.02 13.90 -21.42
N GLU A 3 0.52 14.25 -20.24
CA GLU A 3 1.96 14.18 -19.93
C GLU A 3 2.32 12.69 -19.80
N ILE A 4 3.33 12.25 -20.57
CA ILE A 4 3.92 10.91 -20.43
C ILE A 4 5.11 11.10 -19.49
N SER A 5 5.17 10.34 -18.40
CA SER A 5 6.39 10.26 -17.60
C SER A 5 7.18 9.03 -18.02
N ASP A 6 8.35 9.25 -18.61
CA ASP A 6 9.25 8.17 -19.01
C ASP A 6 9.98 7.66 -17.76
N TYR A 7 9.71 6.41 -17.37
CA TYR A 7 10.47 5.75 -16.33
C TYR A 7 11.55 4.87 -16.96
N MET A 8 12.81 5.18 -16.65
CA MET A 8 13.96 4.37 -17.05
C MET A 8 14.16 3.24 -16.06
N ASN A 9 13.96 2.01 -16.51
CA ASN A 9 14.34 0.83 -15.75
C ASN A 9 15.45 0.07 -16.47
N TYR A 10 16.13 -0.81 -15.72
CA TYR A 10 17.25 -1.59 -16.25
C TYR A 10 17.02 -3.06 -15.98
N SER A 11 17.25 -3.89 -16.99
CA SER A 11 17.29 -5.34 -16.84
C SER A 11 18.64 -5.89 -17.31
N GLU A 12 19.10 -6.97 -16.68
CA GLU A 12 20.29 -7.68 -17.12
C GLU A 12 19.87 -8.94 -17.89
N LYS A 13 20.21 -9.00 -19.18
CA LYS A 13 20.12 -10.23 -19.98
C LYS A 13 21.53 -10.61 -20.42
N GLY A 14 21.99 -11.79 -20.02
CA GLY A 14 23.30 -12.31 -20.44
C GLY A 14 24.50 -11.50 -19.96
N GLY A 15 24.36 -10.69 -18.90
CA GLY A 15 25.43 -9.82 -18.38
C GLY A 15 25.51 -8.44 -19.06
N GLU A 16 24.56 -8.12 -19.95
CA GLU A 16 24.44 -6.80 -20.57
C GLU A 16 23.25 -6.03 -19.99
N ARG A 17 23.48 -4.75 -19.66
CA ARG A 17 22.48 -3.86 -19.09
C ARG A 17 21.64 -3.27 -20.21
N VAL A 18 20.37 -3.67 -20.26
CA VAL A 18 19.41 -3.18 -21.26
C VAL A 18 18.58 -2.04 -20.64
N GLU A 19 18.58 -0.89 -21.31
CA GLU A 19 17.69 0.23 -21.00
C GLU A 19 16.27 -0.07 -21.46
N MET A 20 15.33 -0.02 -20.53
CA MET A 20 13.91 -0.19 -20.82
C MET A 20 13.19 1.11 -20.47
N VAL A 21 12.63 1.75 -21.50
CA VAL A 21 11.78 2.93 -21.35
C VAL A 21 10.36 2.43 -21.17
N VAL A 22 9.74 2.74 -20.03
CA VAL A 22 8.35 2.40 -19.75
C VAL A 22 7.52 3.68 -19.79
N ASP A 23 6.60 3.72 -20.74
CA ASP A 23 5.61 4.80 -20.86
C ASP A 23 4.47 4.53 -19.88
N ILE A 24 4.36 5.35 -18.84
CA ILE A 24 3.25 5.27 -17.88
C ILE A 24 2.18 6.27 -18.32
N TYR A 25 0.98 5.75 -18.56
CA TYR A 25 -0.18 6.55 -18.96
C TYR A 25 -1.10 6.82 -17.76
N ASP A 26 -1.50 8.08 -17.59
CA ASP A 26 -2.42 8.51 -16.52
C ASP A 26 -3.84 7.91 -16.63
N SER A 27 -4.19 7.30 -17.77
CA SER A 27 -5.49 6.66 -17.95
C SER A 27 -5.47 5.49 -18.92
N VAL A 28 -6.34 4.51 -18.67
CA VAL A 28 -6.57 3.36 -19.55
C VAL A 28 -7.19 3.76 -20.90
N ASP A 29 -7.86 4.91 -20.97
CA ASP A 29 -8.44 5.41 -22.21
C ASP A 29 -7.36 5.90 -23.18
N ALA A 30 -6.23 6.41 -22.68
CA ALA A 30 -5.07 6.77 -23.48
C ALA A 30 -4.37 5.55 -24.13
N VAL A 31 -4.62 4.34 -23.61
CA VAL A 31 -4.07 3.08 -24.14
C VAL A 31 -4.92 2.54 -25.30
N LYS A 32 -6.22 2.88 -25.37
CA LYS A 32 -7.19 2.24 -26.28
C LYS A 32 -6.92 2.51 -27.77
N ASP A 33 -6.37 3.67 -28.09
CA ASP A 33 -6.13 4.11 -29.47
C ASP A 33 -4.68 3.90 -29.93
N HIS A 34 -3.80 3.39 -29.05
CA HIS A 34 -2.42 3.12 -29.40
C HIS A 34 -2.31 1.77 -30.12
N LYS A 35 -1.97 1.80 -31.41
CA LYS A 35 -1.70 0.59 -32.19
C LYS A 35 -0.30 0.11 -31.80
N PRO A 36 -0.12 -1.07 -31.17
CA PRO A 36 1.20 -1.54 -30.78
C PRO A 36 2.07 -1.64 -32.04
N ASN A 37 3.21 -0.94 -32.02
CA ASN A 37 4.26 -1.15 -33.00
C ASN A 37 4.74 -2.60 -32.86
N ALA A 38 5.03 -3.27 -33.96
CA ALA A 38 5.30 -4.71 -34.02
C ALA A 38 6.61 -5.17 -33.33
N GLU A 39 7.10 -4.42 -32.34
CA GLU A 39 8.22 -4.76 -31.46
C GLU A 39 7.90 -4.55 -29.96
N THR A 40 6.68 -4.14 -29.59
CA THR A 40 6.25 -4.28 -28.20
C THR A 40 5.87 -5.74 -27.97
N GLU A 41 6.83 -6.53 -27.51
CA GLU A 41 6.50 -7.69 -26.68
C GLU A 41 5.53 -7.17 -25.63
N ALA A 42 4.31 -7.71 -25.63
CA ALA A 42 3.32 -7.39 -24.62
C ALA A 42 4.03 -7.45 -23.27
N VAL A 43 4.10 -6.31 -22.56
CA VAL A 43 4.50 -6.32 -21.15
C VAL A 43 3.48 -7.23 -20.49
N ASP A 44 3.88 -8.48 -20.29
CA ASP A 44 3.03 -9.52 -19.75
C ASP A 44 2.64 -9.01 -18.38
N VAL A 45 1.38 -8.62 -18.16
CA VAL A 45 0.92 -8.14 -16.85
C VAL A 45 1.17 -9.23 -15.78
N LYS A 46 1.44 -10.48 -16.18
CA LYS A 46 1.92 -11.56 -15.32
C LYS A 46 3.37 -11.40 -14.85
N SER A 47 4.25 -10.67 -15.54
CA SER A 47 5.62 -10.43 -15.11
C SER A 47 5.66 -9.47 -13.90
N ILE A 48 4.76 -8.49 -13.83
CA ILE A 48 4.60 -7.61 -12.64
C ILE A 48 4.15 -8.42 -11.40
N GLN A 49 3.46 -9.53 -11.59
CA GLN A 49 3.04 -10.39 -10.48
C GLN A 49 4.19 -11.19 -9.85
N ASN A 50 5.35 -11.31 -10.52
CA ASN A 50 6.43 -12.22 -10.11
C ASN A 50 7.84 -11.59 -10.10
N GLU A 51 7.96 -10.27 -10.12
CA GLU A 51 9.26 -9.63 -9.84
C GLU A 51 9.67 -9.83 -8.36
N PRO A 52 10.94 -10.10 -8.05
CA PRO A 52 11.42 -10.46 -6.71
C PRO A 52 11.41 -9.28 -5.71
N THR A 53 10.71 -8.19 -6.02
CA THR A 53 10.75 -6.92 -5.28
C THR A 53 9.87 -6.93 -4.01
N GLY A 54 9.06 -7.98 -3.81
CA GLY A 54 8.14 -8.08 -2.67
C GLY A 54 6.91 -7.18 -2.79
N TRP A 55 6.72 -6.51 -3.92
CA TRP A 55 5.49 -5.76 -4.24
C TRP A 55 4.42 -6.70 -4.77
N ARG A 56 3.16 -6.39 -4.47
CA ARG A 56 1.99 -7.19 -4.86
C ARG A 56 0.99 -6.30 -5.53
N PHE A 57 0.43 -6.74 -6.65
CA PHE A 57 -0.59 -5.99 -7.36
C PHE A 57 -2.00 -6.46 -6.95
N PHE A 58 -2.89 -5.51 -6.67
CA PHE A 58 -4.30 -5.79 -6.47
C PHE A 58 -5.15 -4.63 -6.97
N ASN A 59 -6.15 -4.97 -7.80
CA ASN A 59 -7.00 -4.03 -8.54
C ASN A 59 -6.22 -3.05 -9.41
N LYS A 60 -5.91 -1.85 -8.88
CA LYS A 60 -5.23 -0.76 -9.59
C LYS A 60 -4.04 -0.19 -8.80
N SER A 61 -3.63 -0.88 -7.74
CA SER A 61 -2.61 -0.43 -6.80
C SER A 61 -1.54 -1.50 -6.58
N VAL A 62 -0.37 -1.06 -6.16
CA VAL A 62 0.76 -1.91 -5.76
C VAL A 62 1.02 -1.74 -4.27
N TYR A 63 1.30 -2.85 -3.59
CA TYR A 63 1.44 -2.90 -2.13
C TYR A 63 2.73 -3.60 -1.76
N ASN A 64 3.41 -3.13 -0.72
CA ASN A 64 4.59 -3.76 -0.15
C ASN A 64 4.51 -3.66 1.37
N ILE A 65 5.10 -4.60 2.08
CA ILE A 65 5.25 -4.49 3.53
C ILE A 65 6.73 -4.22 3.84
N SER A 66 7.00 -3.26 4.72
CA SER A 66 8.37 -2.96 5.16
C SER A 66 8.95 -4.14 5.95
N THR A 67 10.26 -4.32 5.86
CA THR A 67 10.99 -5.31 6.67
C THR A 67 11.41 -4.76 8.03
N GLU A 68 11.58 -3.44 8.12
CA GLU A 68 12.00 -2.74 9.34
C GLU A 68 10.79 -2.23 10.12
N LYS A 69 10.87 -2.36 11.45
CA LYS A 69 9.88 -1.85 12.41
C LYS A 69 10.17 -0.42 12.78
N LYS A 70 9.20 0.47 12.63
CA LYS A 70 9.31 1.93 12.77
C LYS A 70 8.06 2.50 13.41
N SER A 71 8.16 3.73 13.92
CA SER A 71 6.97 4.49 14.32
C SER A 71 6.13 4.82 13.08
N TRP A 72 4.85 5.12 13.29
CA TRP A 72 3.91 5.40 12.20
C TRP A 72 4.42 6.53 11.29
N ALA A 73 4.96 7.60 11.88
CA ALA A 73 5.48 8.74 11.14
C ALA A 73 6.70 8.38 10.28
N VAL A 74 7.62 7.55 10.82
CA VAL A 74 8.82 7.13 10.08
C VAL A 74 8.46 6.12 9.00
N SER A 75 7.53 5.19 9.26
CA SER A 75 7.01 4.27 8.24
C SER A 75 6.38 5.04 7.08
N ARG A 76 5.55 6.05 7.36
CA ARG A 76 4.96 6.91 6.33
C ARG A 76 5.99 7.61 5.46
N GLN A 77 7.00 8.22 6.10
CA GLN A 77 8.08 8.88 5.37
C GLN A 77 8.83 7.91 4.45
N ASP A 78 9.02 6.66 4.88
CA ASP A 78 9.69 5.66 4.07
C ASP A 78 8.84 5.13 2.91
N CYS A 79 7.50 5.05 3.07
CA CYS A 79 6.60 4.80 1.94
C CYS A 79 6.69 5.94 0.92
N ILE A 80 6.65 7.20 1.37
CA ILE A 80 6.76 8.39 0.51
C ILE A 80 8.08 8.42 -0.27
N LYS A 81 9.21 8.10 0.38
CA LYS A 81 10.51 8.01 -0.30
C LYS A 81 10.55 6.95 -1.41
N LYS A 82 9.68 5.95 -1.36
CA LYS A 82 9.54 4.89 -2.36
C LYS A 82 8.47 5.20 -3.42
N GLY A 83 7.89 6.40 -3.41
CA GLY A 83 6.81 6.77 -4.33
C GLY A 83 5.44 6.18 -3.96
N ALA A 84 5.23 5.81 -2.69
CA ALA A 84 3.97 5.30 -2.15
C ALA A 84 3.53 6.12 -0.92
N ASP A 85 2.50 5.67 -0.19
CA ASP A 85 2.15 6.17 1.16
C ASP A 85 1.73 4.95 2.00
N LEU A 86 1.50 5.12 3.31
CA LEU A 86 0.90 4.05 4.11
C LEU A 86 -0.47 3.68 3.55
N VAL A 87 -0.78 2.39 3.54
CA VAL A 87 -1.94 1.84 2.85
C VAL A 87 -3.25 2.44 3.35
N ILE A 88 -4.09 2.82 2.40
CA ILE A 88 -5.48 3.19 2.62
C ILE A 88 -6.32 1.96 2.28
N ILE A 89 -7.28 1.61 3.14
CA ILE A 89 -8.13 0.43 2.95
C ILE A 89 -9.59 0.88 2.92
N ASN A 90 -10.16 0.94 1.71
CA ASN A 90 -11.49 1.51 1.46
C ASN A 90 -12.52 0.46 1.03
N SER A 91 -12.14 -0.81 0.98
CA SER A 91 -13.05 -1.91 0.61
C SER A 91 -12.77 -3.18 1.39
N LYS A 92 -13.79 -4.05 1.47
CA LYS A 92 -13.65 -5.34 2.12
C LYS A 92 -12.66 -6.23 1.36
N GLU A 93 -12.73 -6.18 0.03
CA GLU A 93 -11.87 -6.97 -0.86
C GLU A 93 -10.40 -6.57 -0.71
N GLU A 94 -10.11 -5.28 -0.50
CA GLU A 94 -8.78 -4.78 -0.20
C GLU A 94 -8.30 -5.24 1.19
N GLN A 95 -9.14 -5.17 2.22
CA GLN A 95 -8.81 -5.71 3.54
C GLN A 95 -8.47 -7.21 3.47
N GLU A 96 -9.29 -8.01 2.77
CA GLU A 96 -9.03 -9.44 2.55
C GLU A 96 -7.71 -9.69 1.81
N PHE A 97 -7.43 -8.88 0.78
CA PHE A 97 -6.18 -8.97 0.04
C PHE A 97 -4.97 -8.66 0.92
N ILE A 98 -5.03 -7.62 1.75
CA ILE A 98 -3.96 -7.23 2.67
C ILE A 98 -3.66 -8.35 3.66
N ASP A 99 -4.69 -8.88 4.32
CA ASP A 99 -4.54 -9.95 5.30
C ASP A 99 -3.96 -11.22 4.69
N LYS A 100 -4.52 -11.67 3.56
CA LYS A 100 -4.04 -12.84 2.80
C LYS A 100 -2.61 -12.63 2.31
N SER A 101 -2.28 -11.43 1.89
CA SER A 101 -0.97 -11.14 1.34
C SER A 101 0.10 -11.16 2.43
N PHE A 102 -0.12 -10.43 3.51
CA PHE A 102 0.90 -10.23 4.52
C PHE A 102 0.73 -11.14 5.75
N GLY A 103 -0.09 -12.17 5.63
CA GLY A 103 -0.24 -13.25 6.62
C GLY A 103 -0.75 -12.78 7.97
N GLY A 104 -1.60 -11.75 7.99
CA GLY A 104 -2.06 -11.10 9.22
C GLY A 104 -0.93 -10.46 10.04
N THR A 105 0.22 -10.14 9.43
CA THR A 105 1.31 -9.44 10.11
C THR A 105 0.82 -8.10 10.63
N GLN A 106 1.03 -7.86 11.93
CA GLN A 106 0.74 -6.57 12.54
C GLN A 106 1.56 -5.46 11.87
N ALA A 107 0.86 -4.54 11.21
CA ALA A 107 1.49 -3.48 10.43
C ALA A 107 0.71 -2.16 10.51
N TRP A 108 1.43 -1.04 10.46
CA TRP A 108 0.85 0.28 10.31
C TRP A 108 0.08 0.40 9.00
N ILE A 109 -1.09 1.03 9.08
CA ILE A 109 -1.88 1.49 7.93
C ILE A 109 -2.00 3.01 7.99
N GLY A 110 -2.47 3.64 6.90
CA GLY A 110 -2.55 5.09 6.77
C GLY A 110 -3.62 5.78 7.62
N LEU A 111 -4.21 5.09 8.60
CA LEU A 111 -5.33 5.62 9.40
C LEU A 111 -4.84 6.17 10.74
N ASN A 112 -5.28 7.38 11.09
CA ASN A 112 -4.93 8.05 12.35
C ASN A 112 -5.98 9.11 12.73
N ASP A 113 -6.07 9.49 14.00
CA ASP A 113 -6.92 10.58 14.50
C ASP A 113 -6.12 11.64 15.29
N LYS A 114 -4.80 11.70 15.07
CA LYS A 114 -3.84 12.62 15.72
C LYS A 114 -4.23 14.10 15.72
N VAL A 115 -5.10 14.53 14.80
CA VAL A 115 -5.55 15.92 14.68
C VAL A 115 -6.77 16.19 15.56
N THR A 116 -7.68 15.22 15.65
CA THR A 116 -8.94 15.35 16.38
C THR A 116 -9.33 13.96 16.86
N GLU A 117 -9.18 13.75 18.17
CA GLU A 117 -9.50 12.51 18.86
C GLU A 117 -10.90 12.00 18.49
N GLY A 118 -11.00 10.74 18.08
CA GLY A 118 -12.23 10.11 17.62
C GLY A 118 -12.61 10.40 16.16
N GLU A 119 -11.89 11.28 15.46
CA GLU A 119 -12.07 11.57 14.04
C GLU A 119 -10.92 10.98 13.19
N PHE A 120 -10.95 9.67 12.97
CA PHE A 120 -9.98 8.98 12.14
C PHE A 120 -10.03 9.46 10.67
N LYS A 121 -8.86 9.77 10.13
CA LYS A 121 -8.61 10.19 8.75
C LYS A 121 -7.48 9.39 8.15
N TRP A 122 -7.58 9.15 6.85
CA TRP A 122 -6.53 8.54 6.07
C TRP A 122 -5.39 9.54 5.80
N VAL A 123 -4.24 9.02 5.40
CA VAL A 123 -3.04 9.81 5.06
C VAL A 123 -3.26 10.81 3.93
N ASP A 124 -4.24 10.58 3.05
CA ASP A 124 -4.68 11.49 1.99
C ASP A 124 -5.69 12.56 2.46
N GLY A 125 -6.07 12.53 3.75
CA GLY A 125 -7.03 13.44 4.36
C GLY A 125 -8.49 13.04 4.20
N SER A 126 -8.79 11.94 3.50
CA SER A 126 -10.16 11.45 3.35
C SER A 126 -10.70 10.92 4.69
N PRO A 127 -12.01 11.10 4.97
CA PRO A 127 -12.62 10.61 6.19
C PRO A 127 -12.77 9.08 6.16
N LEU A 128 -12.81 8.47 7.35
CA LEU A 128 -13.08 7.05 7.47
C LEU A 128 -14.54 6.71 7.10
N THR A 129 -14.74 6.04 5.96
CA THR A 129 -16.09 5.59 5.51
C THR A 129 -16.36 4.11 5.74
N THR A 130 -15.30 3.29 5.82
CA THR A 130 -15.35 1.85 6.04
C THR A 130 -14.47 1.48 7.22
N LYS A 131 -14.89 0.55 8.06
CA LYS A 131 -14.17 0.19 9.28
C LYS A 131 -14.02 -1.32 9.42
N PHE A 132 -12.81 -1.74 9.77
CA PHE A 132 -12.48 -3.14 10.01
C PHE A 132 -11.79 -3.32 11.37
N TRP A 133 -12.24 -2.56 12.37
CA TRP A 133 -11.81 -2.68 13.77
C TRP A 133 -12.09 -4.07 14.35
N TRP A 134 -11.14 -4.59 15.12
CA TRP A 134 -11.36 -5.71 16.01
C TRP A 134 -12.38 -5.34 17.10
N ASP A 135 -13.03 -6.36 17.67
CA ASP A 135 -14.07 -6.17 18.68
C ASP A 135 -13.54 -5.40 19.90
N GLY A 136 -14.08 -4.20 20.11
CA GLY A 136 -13.68 -3.31 21.20
C GLY A 136 -12.64 -2.26 20.82
N GLU A 137 -12.30 -2.13 19.53
CA GLU A 137 -11.42 -1.08 18.99
C GLU A 137 -12.19 -0.07 18.12
N PRO A 138 -11.66 1.16 17.95
CA PRO A 138 -10.53 1.73 18.70
C PRO A 138 -10.95 2.03 20.14
N ASN A 139 -10.09 1.75 21.12
CA ASN A 139 -10.39 1.95 22.54
C ASN A 139 -9.75 3.21 23.14
N ASN A 140 -8.88 3.88 22.39
CA ASN A 140 -8.05 4.98 22.86
C ASN A 140 -7.50 4.78 24.28
N TYR A 141 -6.94 3.59 24.52
CA TYR A 141 -6.38 3.24 25.83
C TYR A 141 -5.37 4.30 26.30
N GLU A 142 -5.61 4.84 27.50
CA GLU A 142 -4.85 5.94 28.13
C GLU A 142 -4.89 7.30 27.41
N ASN A 143 -5.76 7.52 26.41
CA ASN A 143 -5.78 8.74 25.59
C ASN A 143 -4.45 8.99 24.84
N LYS A 144 -3.87 7.93 24.27
CA LYS A 144 -2.51 7.96 23.66
C LYS A 144 -2.42 7.19 22.34
N LYS A 145 -3.51 6.65 21.82
CA LYS A 145 -3.46 5.68 20.73
C LYS A 145 -4.10 6.24 19.46
N ASP A 146 -3.30 7.02 18.74
CA ASP A 146 -3.88 7.80 17.64
C ASP A 146 -3.60 7.19 16.26
N CYS A 147 -2.94 6.03 16.18
CA CYS A 147 -2.50 5.41 14.93
C CYS A 147 -3.01 3.97 14.81
N ALA A 148 -3.52 3.59 13.64
CA ALA A 148 -4.10 2.27 13.44
C ALA A 148 -3.11 1.27 12.83
N ILE A 149 -3.20 0.03 13.29
CA ILE A 149 -2.61 -1.15 12.64
C ILE A 149 -3.70 -1.98 11.95
N THR A 150 -3.28 -2.88 11.06
CA THR A 150 -4.02 -4.11 10.69
C THR A 150 -3.32 -5.34 11.26
N GLY A 151 -3.95 -6.52 11.20
CA GLY A 151 -3.32 -7.78 11.63
C GLY A 151 -3.13 -7.88 13.16
N PHE A 152 -4.05 -7.31 13.94
CA PHE A 152 -3.96 -7.35 15.39
C PHE A 152 -3.94 -8.80 15.90
N ALA A 153 -2.93 -9.17 16.70
CA ALA A 153 -2.69 -10.56 17.09
C ALA A 153 -3.83 -11.22 17.89
N LYS A 154 -4.74 -10.45 18.49
CA LYS A 154 -5.92 -10.98 19.20
C LYS A 154 -7.16 -11.09 18.30
N ALA A 155 -7.10 -10.57 17.07
CA ALA A 155 -8.18 -10.72 16.11
C ALA A 155 -8.28 -12.18 15.65
N ASN A 156 -9.49 -12.70 15.65
CA ASN A 156 -9.85 -14.01 15.12
C ASN A 156 -10.53 -13.90 13.73
N SER A 157 -10.30 -12.78 13.04
CA SER A 157 -10.88 -12.45 11.74
C SER A 157 -9.81 -11.89 10.81
N ASN A 158 -9.88 -12.26 9.54
CA ASN A 158 -9.11 -11.64 8.45
C ASN A 158 -9.74 -10.33 7.95
N ILE A 159 -10.96 -10.04 8.38
CA ILE A 159 -11.67 -8.79 8.10
C ILE A 159 -11.43 -7.83 9.26
N SER A 160 -12.02 -8.13 10.41
CA SER A 160 -12.02 -7.26 11.59
C SER A 160 -10.73 -7.42 12.40
N SER A 161 -9.64 -6.84 11.90
CA SER A 161 -8.29 -7.00 12.46
C SER A 161 -7.57 -5.69 12.78
N TRP A 162 -8.24 -4.54 12.69
CA TRP A 162 -7.63 -3.26 13.04
C TRP A 162 -7.67 -2.99 14.54
N ALA A 163 -6.66 -2.28 15.03
CA ALA A 163 -6.60 -1.77 16.39
C ALA A 163 -5.79 -0.47 16.43
N ASP A 164 -6.07 0.37 17.41
CA ASP A 164 -5.31 1.60 17.63
C ASP A 164 -4.12 1.36 18.59
N PHE A 165 -3.03 2.07 18.34
CA PHE A 165 -1.81 1.98 19.12
C PHE A 165 -1.14 3.35 19.23
N ALA A 166 -0.28 3.50 20.24
CA ALA A 166 0.62 4.63 20.34
C ALA A 166 1.48 4.72 19.07
N CYS A 167 1.44 5.88 18.40
CA CYS A 167 2.08 6.09 17.10
C CYS A 167 3.60 5.82 17.10
N ASP A 168 4.26 5.86 18.26
CA ASP A 168 5.69 5.63 18.42
C ASP A 168 6.07 4.15 18.55
N LEU A 169 5.08 3.24 18.60
CA LEU A 169 5.36 1.80 18.61
C LEU A 169 6.10 1.39 17.34
N ALA A 170 7.15 0.58 17.49
CA ALA A 170 7.89 0.06 16.36
C ALA A 170 7.21 -1.18 15.77
N VAL A 171 6.51 -1.02 14.65
CA VAL A 171 5.99 -2.11 13.82
C VAL A 171 6.29 -1.86 12.34
N VAL A 172 6.14 -2.88 11.50
CA VAL A 172 6.29 -2.72 10.05
C VAL A 172 5.14 -1.87 9.48
N GLY A 173 5.29 -1.31 8.29
CA GLY A 173 4.24 -0.55 7.59
C GLY A 173 3.93 -1.16 6.24
N ILE A 174 2.68 -1.04 5.80
CA ILE A 174 2.23 -1.40 4.46
C ILE A 174 2.01 -0.11 3.67
#